data_AF-A0A7W1DKQ5-F1
#
_entry.id   AF-A0A7W1DKQ5-F1
#
_cell.length_a   1.000
_cell.length_b   1.000
_cell.length_c   1.000
_cell.angle_alpha   90.00
_cell.angle_beta   90.00
_cell.angle_gamma   90.00
#
_symmetry.space_group_name_H-M   'P 1'
#
loop_
_entity.id
_entity.type
_entity.pdbx_description
1 polymer ?
#
loop_
_entity_poly.entity_id
_entity_poly.type
_entity_poly.pdbx_seq_one_letter_code
_entity_poly.pdbx_strand_id
1 'polypeptide(L)'
;MLLYAASYDGQGAIATRAAKEYAKLTNDTFHEVLTLIRFGRFDEVLLVTNRPKAEVQGGLWDFAQGYAHLKQGDTDFAQLYLGRVKKTAETSKASFRMHTGKDLLGIAAGILEGEMQRTSGDLPASIKSFRRAADLQNGLQYDEPEPLPFAAHHWLGAALLESRRFEDAEKVYREDLKEHPRNGWSLLGLKQALEGQGSSSEQVAADLAASWARADTWIRASRF
;
A
#
# COMPACT_ATOMS: atom_id res chain seq x y z
N MET A 1 1.86 -4.96 16.61
CA MET A 1 1.43 -3.58 16.95
C MET A 1 -0.03 -3.40 16.52
N LEU A 2 -0.90 -2.79 17.34
CA LEU A 2 -2.36 -2.75 17.08
C LEU A 2 -2.73 -2.11 15.73
N LEU A 3 -2.12 -0.97 15.37
CA LEU A 3 -2.41 -0.29 14.09
C LEU A 3 -2.15 -1.19 12.87
N TYR A 4 -1.15 -2.07 12.96
CA TYR A 4 -0.76 -2.98 11.89
C TYR A 4 -1.79 -4.09 11.71
N ALA A 5 -2.09 -4.83 12.79
CA ALA A 5 -3.08 -5.90 12.76
C ALA A 5 -4.47 -5.36 12.33
N ALA A 6 -4.87 -4.20 12.85
CA ALA A 6 -6.13 -3.56 12.47
C ALA A 6 -6.15 -3.13 10.99
N SER A 7 -5.00 -2.77 10.40
CA SER A 7 -4.89 -2.42 8.97
C SER A 7 -5.15 -3.63 8.06
N TYR A 8 -4.65 -4.80 8.43
CA TYR A 8 -4.87 -6.04 7.68
C TYR A 8 -6.27 -6.63 7.89
N ASP A 9 -6.88 -6.40 9.06
CA ASP A 9 -8.25 -6.81 9.37
C ASP A 9 -9.34 -5.87 8.83
N GLY A 10 -8.97 -4.77 8.14
CA GLY A 10 -9.94 -3.79 7.64
C GLY A 10 -10.64 -2.97 8.73
N GLN A 11 -10.05 -2.89 9.93
CA GLN A 11 -10.53 -2.09 11.07
C GLN A 11 -9.94 -0.68 11.03
N GLY A 12 -10.38 0.13 10.06
CA GLY A 12 -9.86 1.47 9.77
C GLY A 12 -9.99 2.47 10.91
N ALA A 13 -11.07 2.42 11.70
CA ALA A 13 -11.24 3.31 12.84
C ALA A 13 -10.22 3.01 13.94
N ILE A 14 -10.04 1.73 14.27
CA ILE A 14 -9.07 1.26 15.28
C ILE A 14 -7.65 1.53 14.80
N ALA A 15 -7.34 1.19 13.55
CA ALA A 15 -6.02 1.39 12.97
C ALA A 15 -5.61 2.87 12.99
N THR A 16 -6.49 3.76 12.49
CA THR A 16 -6.19 5.20 12.42
C THR A 16 -6.05 5.80 13.83
N ARG A 17 -6.92 5.43 14.77
CA ARG A 17 -6.83 5.92 16.15
C ARG A 17 -5.51 5.50 16.80
N ALA A 18 -5.16 4.22 16.70
CA ALA A 18 -3.91 3.71 17.25
C ALA A 18 -2.68 4.38 16.62
N ALA A 19 -2.71 4.66 15.31
CA ALA A 19 -1.62 5.35 14.63
C ALA A 19 -1.47 6.81 15.07
N LYS A 20 -2.57 7.55 15.25
CA LYS A 20 -2.58 8.92 15.79
C LYS A 20 -2.06 8.97 17.24
N GLU A 21 -2.50 8.04 18.08
CA GLU A 21 -2.03 7.93 19.47
C GLU A 21 -0.53 7.60 19.53
N TYR A 22 -0.07 6.68 18.67
CA TYR A 22 1.35 6.34 18.56
C TYR A 22 2.20 7.52 18.10
N ALA A 23 1.74 8.28 17.10
CA ALA A 23 2.42 9.48 16.63
C ALA A 23 2.54 10.54 17.72
N LYS A 24 1.49 10.73 18.54
CA LYS A 24 1.52 11.65 19.69
C LYS A 24 2.56 11.23 20.75
N LEU A 25 2.72 9.93 20.98
CA LEU A 25 3.67 9.41 21.98
C LEU A 25 5.13 9.46 21.52
N THR A 26 5.36 9.21 20.23
CA THR A 26 6.71 9.07 19.66
C THR A 26 7.21 10.32 18.96
N ASN A 27 6.32 11.27 18.67
CA ASN A 27 6.56 12.41 17.80
C ASN A 27 7.03 12.00 16.38
N ASP A 28 6.61 10.81 15.92
CA ASP A 28 6.89 10.28 14.59
C ASP A 28 5.57 9.92 13.88
N THR A 29 5.31 10.57 12.76
CA THR A 29 4.02 10.54 12.05
C THR A 29 3.98 9.52 10.91
N PHE A 30 5.06 8.79 10.62
CA PHE A 30 5.07 7.94 9.42
C PHE A 30 4.02 6.81 9.49
N HIS A 31 3.81 6.19 10.65
CA HIS A 31 2.75 5.20 10.82
C HIS A 31 1.35 5.80 10.65
N GLU A 32 1.14 7.03 11.11
CA GLU A 32 -0.12 7.74 10.95
C GLU A 32 -0.44 7.92 9.47
N VAL A 33 0.45 8.55 8.70
CA VAL A 33 0.19 8.84 7.28
C VAL A 33 0.07 7.58 6.44
N LEU A 34 0.87 6.53 6.68
CA LEU A 34 0.73 5.28 5.94
C LEU A 34 -0.58 4.54 6.26
N THR A 35 -1.06 4.63 7.50
CA THR A 35 -2.37 4.09 7.88
C THR A 35 -3.50 4.87 7.21
N LEU A 36 -3.41 6.20 7.15
CA LEU A 36 -4.38 7.03 6.43
C LEU A 36 -4.42 6.68 4.93
N ILE A 37 -3.27 6.45 4.29
CA ILE A 37 -3.19 5.96 2.90
C ILE A 37 -3.90 4.63 2.74
N ARG A 38 -3.65 3.66 3.64
CA ARG A 38 -4.26 2.33 3.60
C ARG A 38 -5.79 2.39 3.61
N PHE A 39 -6.37 3.38 4.30
CA PHE A 39 -7.81 3.55 4.45
C PHE A 39 -8.41 4.66 3.58
N GLY A 40 -7.67 5.17 2.59
CA GLY A 40 -8.19 6.15 1.63
C GLY A 40 -8.48 7.53 2.22
N ARG A 41 -7.93 7.85 3.40
CA ARG A 41 -8.13 9.13 4.11
C ARG A 41 -7.14 10.17 3.62
N PHE A 42 -7.15 10.42 2.32
CA PHE A 42 -6.14 11.23 1.62
C PHE A 42 -6.16 12.70 2.04
N ASP A 43 -7.34 13.27 2.26
CA ASP A 43 -7.54 14.61 2.80
C ASP A 43 -6.87 14.78 4.17
N GLU A 44 -6.96 13.77 5.04
CA GLU A 44 -6.32 13.81 6.36
C GLU A 44 -4.81 13.67 6.31
N VAL A 45 -4.25 12.97 5.32
CA VAL A 45 -2.78 12.91 5.13
C VAL A 45 -2.22 14.32 4.96
N LEU A 46 -2.91 15.18 4.20
CA LEU A 46 -2.49 16.56 3.94
C LEU A 46 -2.51 17.44 5.20
N LEU A 47 -3.26 17.05 6.23
CA LEU A 47 -3.29 17.74 7.52
C LEU A 47 -2.08 17.38 8.42
N VAL A 48 -1.39 16.27 8.14
CA VAL A 48 -0.24 15.81 8.93
C VAL A 48 1.05 16.48 8.43
N THR A 49 1.32 17.67 8.93
CA THR A 49 2.44 18.52 8.47
C THR A 49 3.79 18.23 9.13
N ASN A 50 3.81 17.47 10.23
CA ASN A 50 5.04 17.13 10.95
C ASN A 50 5.78 15.99 10.22
N ARG A 51 6.65 16.33 9.27
CA ARG A 51 7.52 15.38 8.58
C ARG A 51 8.59 14.81 9.53
N PRO A 52 8.74 13.48 9.66
CA PRO A 52 9.80 12.87 10.46
C PRO A 52 11.21 13.29 10.02
N LYS A 53 12.13 13.39 10.98
CA LYS A 53 13.53 13.79 10.72
C LYS A 53 14.37 12.66 10.12
N ALA A 54 14.11 11.42 10.54
CA ALA A 54 14.83 10.25 10.03
C ALA A 54 14.53 10.06 8.54
N GLU A 55 15.56 9.74 7.75
CA GLU A 55 15.46 9.77 6.28
C GLU A 55 14.41 8.80 5.73
N VAL A 56 14.34 7.57 6.26
CA VAL A 56 13.39 6.55 5.80
C VAL A 56 11.96 6.94 6.15
N GLN A 57 11.70 7.27 7.42
CA GLN A 57 10.37 7.68 7.88
C GLN A 57 9.92 8.97 7.18
N GLY A 58 10.83 9.94 7.01
CA GLY A 58 10.57 11.17 6.29
C GLY A 58 10.27 10.93 4.80
N GLY A 59 10.95 9.99 4.16
CA GLY A 59 10.66 9.57 2.79
C GLY A 59 9.31 8.84 2.66
N LEU A 60 8.93 8.04 3.64
CA LEU A 60 7.59 7.40 3.67
C LEU A 60 6.48 8.42 3.91
N TRP A 61 6.77 9.48 4.69
CA TRP A 61 5.89 10.63 4.80
C TRP A 61 5.78 11.39 3.47
N ASP A 62 6.90 11.63 2.78
CA ASP A 62 6.89 12.27 1.46
C ASP A 62 6.07 11.45 0.44
N PHE A 63 6.17 10.11 0.48
CA PHE A 63 5.32 9.21 -0.31
C PHE A 63 3.84 9.45 -0.03
N ALA A 64 3.43 9.47 1.24
CA ALA A 64 2.04 9.64 1.61
C ALA A 64 1.49 11.00 1.16
N GLN A 65 2.25 12.08 1.32
CA GLN A 65 1.87 13.41 0.83
C GLN A 65 1.71 13.41 -0.70
N GLY A 66 2.66 12.84 -1.44
CA GLY A 66 2.58 12.75 -2.89
C GLY A 66 1.35 11.97 -3.37
N TYR A 67 1.05 10.85 -2.70
CA TYR A 67 -0.11 10.03 -3.01
C TYR A 67 -1.42 10.75 -2.70
N ALA A 68 -1.49 11.48 -1.59
CA ALA A 68 -2.66 12.27 -1.21
C ALA A 68 -2.92 13.44 -2.18
N HIS A 69 -1.87 14.18 -2.56
CA HIS A 69 -1.98 15.23 -3.59
C HIS A 69 -2.46 14.67 -4.93
N LEU A 70 -1.93 13.52 -5.37
CA LEU A 70 -2.39 12.87 -6.59
C LEU A 70 -3.91 12.60 -6.54
N LYS A 71 -4.42 12.14 -5.40
CA LYS A 71 -5.85 11.84 -5.22
C LYS A 71 -6.74 13.10 -5.17
N GLN A 72 -6.17 14.26 -4.87
CA GLN A 72 -6.85 15.56 -4.98
C GLN A 72 -6.75 16.19 -6.39
N GLY A 73 -6.00 15.57 -7.31
CA GLY A 73 -5.75 16.10 -8.66
C GLY A 73 -4.52 17.00 -8.76
N ASP A 74 -3.80 17.20 -7.65
CA ASP A 74 -2.60 18.04 -7.55
C ASP A 74 -1.35 17.34 -8.11
N THR A 75 -1.36 17.06 -9.42
CA THR A 75 -0.36 16.21 -10.07
C THR A 75 1.06 16.78 -9.99
N ASP A 76 1.21 18.11 -10.02
CA ASP A 76 2.51 18.77 -9.88
C ASP A 76 3.13 18.50 -8.49
N PHE A 77 2.32 18.57 -7.43
CA PHE A 77 2.78 18.24 -6.08
C PHE A 77 3.13 16.76 -5.96
N ALA A 78 2.32 15.86 -6.53
CA ALA A 78 2.62 14.43 -6.57
C ALA A 78 3.99 14.16 -7.23
N GLN A 79 4.29 14.83 -8.35
CA GLN A 79 5.57 14.71 -9.05
C GLN A 79 6.75 15.22 -8.21
N LEU A 80 6.57 16.34 -7.50
CA LEU A 80 7.60 16.88 -6.60
C LEU A 80 7.91 15.89 -5.47
N TYR A 81 6.89 15.33 -4.82
CA TYR A 81 7.06 14.35 -3.76
C TYR A 81 7.68 13.05 -4.27
N LEU A 82 7.25 12.54 -5.43
CA LEU A 82 7.88 11.37 -6.06
C LEU A 82 9.39 11.60 -6.29
N GLY A 83 9.77 12.79 -6.73
CA GLY A 83 11.18 13.17 -6.88
C GLY A 83 11.96 13.11 -5.56
N ARG A 84 11.36 13.57 -4.45
CA ARG A 84 11.98 13.49 -3.11
C ARG A 84 12.15 12.05 -2.64
N VAL A 85 11.13 11.21 -2.82
CA VAL A 85 11.18 9.79 -2.42
C VAL A 85 12.26 9.06 -3.21
N LYS A 86 12.30 9.22 -4.54
CA LYS A 86 13.33 8.62 -5.41
C LYS A 86 14.73 9.07 -5.03
N LYS A 87 14.95 10.38 -4.86
CA LYS A 87 16.25 10.92 -4.44
C LYS A 87 16.70 10.31 -3.12
N THR A 88 15.80 10.22 -2.15
CA THR A 88 16.13 9.64 -0.84
C THR A 88 16.43 8.14 -0.95
N ALA A 89 15.68 7.39 -1.76
CA ALA A 89 15.95 5.98 -2.04
C ALA A 89 17.34 5.77 -2.67
N GLU A 90 17.78 6.67 -3.55
CA GLU A 90 19.07 6.59 -4.24
C GLU A 90 20.25 6.96 -3.34
N THR A 91 20.09 7.97 -2.47
CA THR A 91 21.21 8.56 -1.72
C THR A 91 21.31 8.13 -0.26
N SER A 92 20.21 7.70 0.35
CA SER A 92 20.18 7.35 1.77
C SER A 92 20.97 6.07 2.04
N LYS A 93 21.74 6.10 3.13
CA LYS A 93 22.39 4.91 3.71
C LYS A 93 21.70 4.46 5.00
N ALA A 94 20.59 5.10 5.35
CA ALA A 94 19.81 4.76 6.53
C ALA A 94 19.08 3.43 6.33
N SER A 95 18.77 2.77 7.44
CA SER A 95 17.92 1.60 7.48
C SER A 95 16.81 1.82 8.49
N PHE A 96 15.68 1.16 8.26
CA PHE A 96 14.62 1.00 9.23
C PHE A 96 14.61 -0.45 9.68
N ARG A 97 15.04 -0.70 10.93
CA ARG A 97 15.38 -2.04 11.42
C ARG A 97 16.38 -2.71 10.46
N MET A 98 16.06 -3.89 9.91
CA MET A 98 16.91 -4.62 8.96
C MET A 98 16.74 -4.19 7.49
N HIS A 99 15.79 -3.29 7.19
CA HIS A 99 15.46 -2.91 5.81
C HIS A 99 16.19 -1.64 5.40
N THR A 100 16.81 -1.65 4.22
CA THR A 100 17.48 -0.45 3.73
C THR A 100 16.46 0.61 3.32
N GLY A 101 16.83 1.89 3.48
CA GLY A 101 16.03 3.00 3.00
C GLY A 101 15.82 2.93 1.48
N LYS A 102 16.81 2.44 0.74
CA LYS A 102 16.72 2.19 -0.70
C LYS A 102 15.57 1.25 -1.05
N ASP A 103 15.43 0.13 -0.35
CA ASP A 103 14.42 -0.87 -0.68
C ASP A 103 13.02 -0.37 -0.29
N LEU A 104 12.85 0.13 0.94
CA LEU A 104 11.55 0.63 1.42
C LEU A 104 11.03 1.82 0.61
N LEU A 105 11.90 2.80 0.34
CA LEU A 105 11.51 3.97 -0.45
C LEU A 105 11.44 3.64 -1.94
N GLY A 106 12.16 2.63 -2.43
CA GLY A 106 12.02 2.10 -3.78
C GLY A 106 10.63 1.50 -4.02
N ILE A 107 10.12 0.72 -3.06
CA ILE A 107 8.75 0.18 -3.09
C ILE A 107 7.73 1.33 -3.10
N ALA A 108 7.85 2.28 -2.16
CA ALA A 108 6.96 3.44 -2.06
C ALA A 108 6.98 4.31 -3.34
N ALA A 109 8.16 4.58 -3.89
CA ALA A 109 8.31 5.32 -5.15
C ALA A 109 7.66 4.59 -6.33
N GLY A 110 7.81 3.26 -6.42
CA GLY A 110 7.18 2.47 -7.47
C GLY A 110 5.65 2.46 -7.39
N ILE A 111 5.10 2.44 -6.16
CA ILE A 111 3.65 2.59 -5.94
C ILE A 111 3.17 3.97 -6.36
N LEU A 112 3.82 5.05 -5.93
CA LEU A 112 3.40 6.40 -6.28
C LEU A 112 3.53 6.66 -7.80
N GLU A 113 4.64 6.27 -8.40
CA GLU A 113 4.83 6.37 -9.86
C GLU A 113 3.76 5.60 -10.64
N GLY A 114 3.48 4.36 -10.22
CA GLY A 114 2.46 3.53 -10.86
C GLY A 114 1.05 4.13 -10.73
N GLU A 115 0.72 4.73 -9.60
CA GLU A 115 -0.58 5.40 -9.41
C GLU A 115 -0.69 6.67 -10.24
N MET A 116 0.40 7.44 -10.38
CA MET A 116 0.43 8.62 -11.26
C MET A 116 0.18 8.21 -12.71
N GLN A 117 0.86 7.18 -13.20
CA GLN A 117 0.66 6.63 -14.56
C GLN A 117 -0.76 6.11 -14.77
N ARG A 118 -1.33 5.42 -13.77
CA ARG A 118 -2.71 4.95 -13.81
C ARG A 118 -3.68 6.13 -13.93
N THR A 119 -3.46 7.18 -13.13
CA THR A 119 -4.30 8.39 -13.12
C THR A 119 -4.24 9.14 -14.45
N SER A 120 -3.08 9.12 -15.13
CA SER A 120 -2.93 9.69 -16.48
C SER A 120 -3.44 8.78 -17.60
N GLY A 121 -3.98 7.59 -17.29
CA GLY A 121 -4.51 6.62 -18.26
C GLY A 121 -3.48 5.67 -18.88
N ASP A 122 -2.21 5.72 -18.47
CA ASP A 122 -1.16 4.80 -18.93
C ASP A 122 -1.10 3.55 -18.04
N LEU A 123 -2.12 2.71 -18.19
CA LEU A 123 -2.24 1.46 -17.43
C LEU A 123 -1.08 0.46 -17.72
N PRO A 124 -0.54 0.32 -18.95
CA PRO A 124 0.63 -0.50 -19.21
C PRO A 124 1.89 -0.05 -18.43
N ALA A 125 2.19 1.25 -18.41
CA ALA A 125 3.32 1.76 -17.62
C ALA A 125 3.08 1.55 -16.12
N SER A 126 1.85 1.82 -15.66
CA SER A 126 1.45 1.63 -14.26
C SER A 126 1.71 0.20 -13.78
N ILE A 127 1.30 -0.81 -14.55
CA ILE A 127 1.54 -2.22 -14.24
C ILE A 127 3.05 -2.51 -14.12
N LYS A 128 3.89 -1.91 -14.97
CA LYS A 128 5.35 -2.10 -14.92
C LYS A 128 5.96 -1.49 -13.64
N SER A 129 5.52 -0.30 -13.23
CA SER A 129 6.01 0.33 -11.99
C SER A 129 5.52 -0.42 -10.75
N PHE A 130 4.26 -0.86 -10.71
CA PHE A 130 3.76 -1.70 -9.62
C PHE A 130 4.43 -3.07 -9.56
N ARG A 131 4.78 -3.67 -10.71
CA ARG A 131 5.55 -4.92 -10.76
C ARG A 131 6.91 -4.76 -10.11
N ARG A 132 7.64 -3.69 -10.46
CA ARG A 132 8.93 -3.40 -9.84
C ARG A 132 8.81 -3.21 -8.32
N ALA A 133 7.76 -2.53 -7.85
CA ALA A 133 7.51 -2.36 -6.42
C ALA A 133 7.24 -3.69 -5.71
N ALA A 134 6.44 -4.58 -6.32
CA ALA A 134 6.18 -5.91 -5.78
C ALA A 134 7.44 -6.78 -5.77
N ASP A 135 8.22 -6.78 -6.85
CA ASP A 135 9.47 -7.54 -6.93
C ASP A 135 10.50 -7.08 -5.88
N LEU A 136 10.58 -5.76 -5.61
CA LEU A 136 11.39 -5.22 -4.52
C LEU A 136 10.88 -5.66 -3.15
N GLN A 137 9.55 -5.65 -2.94
CA GLN A 137 8.95 -6.10 -1.68
C GLN A 137 9.21 -7.59 -1.42
N ASN A 138 9.12 -8.43 -2.45
CA ASN A 138 9.41 -9.87 -2.36
C ASN A 138 10.86 -10.18 -1.99
N GLY A 139 11.77 -9.22 -2.17
CA GLY A 139 13.18 -9.34 -1.76
C GLY A 139 13.45 -8.91 -0.32
N LEU A 140 12.46 -8.37 0.40
CA LEU A 140 12.64 -7.96 1.78
C LEU A 140 12.81 -9.18 2.71
N GLN A 141 13.54 -8.98 3.81
CA GLN A 141 13.64 -9.99 4.86
C GLN A 141 12.34 -10.01 5.66
N TYR A 142 11.90 -11.20 6.08
CA TYR A 142 10.74 -11.33 6.96
C TYR A 142 10.92 -10.51 8.26
N ASP A 143 9.92 -9.71 8.62
CA ASP A 143 9.95 -8.79 9.76
C ASP A 143 8.52 -8.52 10.27
N GLU A 144 8.30 -8.57 11.59
CA GLU A 144 6.99 -8.46 12.22
C GLU A 144 6.98 -7.42 13.35
N PRO A 145 6.10 -6.39 13.31
CA PRO A 145 5.19 -6.08 12.20
C PRO A 145 5.97 -5.64 10.96
N GLU A 146 5.44 -5.86 9.75
CA GLU A 146 6.09 -5.40 8.52
C GLU A 146 6.35 -3.88 8.52
N PRO A 147 7.35 -3.41 7.76
CA PRO A 147 7.66 -1.98 7.68
C PRO A 147 6.55 -1.13 7.05
N LEU A 148 5.70 -1.71 6.18
CA LEU A 148 4.61 -1.03 5.49
C LEU A 148 3.26 -1.68 5.85
N PRO A 149 2.18 -0.93 6.10
CA PRO A 149 0.86 -1.50 6.45
C PRO A 149 0.07 -2.00 5.23
N PHE A 150 0.76 -2.27 4.13
CA PHE A 150 0.20 -2.68 2.84
C PHE A 150 1.26 -3.36 1.98
N ALA A 151 0.82 -4.15 1.01
CA ALA A 151 1.66 -4.77 0.00
C ALA A 151 1.48 -4.13 -1.39
N ALA A 152 2.57 -3.96 -2.13
CA ALA A 152 2.59 -3.50 -3.52
C ALA A 152 1.79 -4.42 -4.46
N HIS A 153 1.65 -5.71 -4.12
CA HIS A 153 0.77 -6.64 -4.82
C HIS A 153 -0.67 -6.14 -4.93
N HIS A 154 -1.18 -5.40 -3.95
CA HIS A 154 -2.53 -4.85 -3.99
C HIS A 154 -2.70 -3.89 -5.19
N TRP A 155 -1.78 -2.94 -5.39
CA TRP A 155 -1.84 -2.01 -6.52
C TRP A 155 -1.66 -2.72 -7.86
N LEU A 156 -0.72 -3.66 -7.90
CA LEU A 156 -0.42 -4.45 -9.10
C LEU A 156 -1.61 -5.31 -9.53
N GLY A 157 -2.19 -6.07 -8.60
CA GLY A 157 -3.37 -6.88 -8.83
C GLY A 157 -4.55 -6.02 -9.26
N ALA A 158 -4.78 -4.87 -8.62
CA ALA A 158 -5.86 -3.95 -8.99
C ALA A 158 -5.69 -3.38 -10.41
N ALA A 159 -4.46 -3.11 -10.86
CA ALA A 159 -4.19 -2.65 -12.22
C ALA A 159 -4.36 -3.78 -13.27
N LEU A 160 -4.03 -5.02 -12.91
CA LEU A 160 -4.26 -6.19 -13.76
C LEU A 160 -5.76 -6.49 -13.90
N LEU A 161 -6.54 -6.36 -12.82
CA LEU A 161 -8.00 -6.46 -12.89
C LEU A 161 -8.61 -5.39 -13.80
N GLU A 162 -8.16 -4.13 -13.69
CA GLU A 162 -8.64 -3.04 -14.55
C GLU A 162 -8.33 -3.30 -16.03
N SER A 163 -7.16 -3.88 -16.33
CA SER A 163 -6.78 -4.29 -17.70
C SER A 163 -7.38 -5.63 -18.14
N ARG A 164 -8.28 -6.23 -17.34
CA ARG A 164 -8.90 -7.55 -17.58
C ARG A 164 -7.90 -8.70 -17.74
N ARG A 165 -6.69 -8.54 -17.20
CA ARG A 165 -5.64 -9.59 -17.14
C ARG A 165 -5.86 -10.47 -15.91
N PHE A 166 -7.00 -11.17 -15.89
CA PHE A 166 -7.47 -11.87 -14.70
C PHE A 166 -6.55 -13.00 -14.23
N GLU A 167 -5.95 -13.76 -15.15
CA GLU A 167 -4.99 -14.82 -14.80
C GLU A 167 -3.72 -14.27 -14.14
N ASP A 168 -3.24 -13.11 -14.59
CA ASP A 168 -2.07 -12.48 -13.99
C ASP A 168 -2.41 -11.85 -12.63
N ALA A 169 -3.62 -11.30 -12.50
CA ALA A 169 -4.12 -10.80 -11.23
C ALA A 169 -4.23 -11.94 -10.19
N GLU A 170 -4.77 -13.09 -10.58
CA GLU A 170 -4.83 -14.27 -9.71
C GLU A 170 -3.45 -14.67 -9.21
N LYS A 171 -2.45 -14.79 -10.09
CA LYS A 171 -1.07 -15.13 -9.70
C LYS A 171 -0.52 -14.16 -8.67
N VAL A 172 -0.74 -12.86 -8.87
CA VAL A 172 -0.30 -11.80 -7.95
C VAL A 172 -0.94 -11.93 -6.58
N TYR A 173 -2.27 -12.11 -6.51
CA TYR A 173 -2.93 -12.23 -5.22
C TYR A 173 -2.60 -13.55 -4.51
N ARG A 174 -2.45 -14.65 -5.26
CA ARG A 174 -2.00 -15.92 -4.66
C ARG A 174 -0.59 -15.83 -4.11
N GLU A 175 0.31 -15.07 -4.75
CA GLU A 175 1.66 -14.83 -4.23
C GLU A 175 1.59 -14.12 -2.88
N ASP A 176 0.85 -13.01 -2.80
CA ASP A 176 0.66 -12.24 -1.57
C ASP A 176 0.06 -13.09 -0.42
N LEU A 177 -0.88 -13.97 -0.77
CA LEU A 177 -1.54 -14.87 0.18
C LEU A 177 -0.64 -16.02 0.67
N LYS A 178 0.54 -16.27 0.09
CA LYS A 178 1.48 -17.26 0.66
C LYS A 178 2.01 -16.79 2.01
N GLU A 179 2.36 -15.51 2.10
CA GLU A 179 2.86 -14.90 3.33
C GLU A 179 1.71 -14.49 4.25
N HIS A 180 0.59 -14.01 3.67
CA HIS A 180 -0.57 -13.57 4.43
C HIS A 180 -1.87 -14.31 4.03
N PRO A 181 -2.05 -15.59 4.40
CA PRO A 181 -3.16 -16.43 3.90
C PRO A 181 -4.57 -15.91 4.16
N ARG A 182 -4.73 -15.02 5.14
CA ARG A 182 -6.02 -14.44 5.54
C ARG A 182 -6.11 -12.94 5.28
N ASN A 183 -5.27 -12.39 4.41
CA ASN A 183 -5.32 -10.98 4.05
C ASN A 183 -6.57 -10.69 3.21
N GLY A 184 -7.59 -10.07 3.81
CA GLY A 184 -8.86 -9.77 3.15
C GLY A 184 -8.73 -8.85 1.92
N TRP A 185 -7.71 -8.00 1.88
CA TRP A 185 -7.45 -7.14 0.72
C TRP A 185 -7.07 -7.97 -0.52
N SER A 186 -6.21 -8.98 -0.35
CA SER A 186 -5.80 -9.88 -1.41
C SER A 186 -6.86 -10.94 -1.72
N LEU A 187 -7.62 -11.40 -0.73
CA LEU A 187 -8.75 -12.31 -0.94
C LEU A 187 -9.85 -11.65 -1.78
N LEU A 188 -10.16 -10.36 -1.57
CA LEU A 188 -11.09 -9.63 -2.44
C LEU A 188 -10.59 -9.59 -3.88
N GLY A 189 -9.33 -9.24 -4.07
CA GLY A 189 -8.72 -9.19 -5.38
C GLY A 189 -8.68 -10.54 -6.09
N LEU A 190 -8.36 -11.61 -5.36
CA LEU A 190 -8.36 -13.00 -5.86
C LEU A 190 -9.77 -13.42 -6.28
N LYS A 191 -10.79 -13.13 -5.45
CA LYS A 191 -12.19 -13.39 -5.78
C LYS A 191 -12.58 -12.70 -7.10
N GLN A 192 -12.24 -11.42 -7.24
CA GLN A 192 -12.52 -10.65 -8.46
C GLN A 192 -11.80 -11.22 -9.69
N ALA A 193 -10.55 -11.69 -9.53
CA ALA A 193 -9.80 -12.32 -10.60
C ALA A 193 -10.47 -13.62 -11.06
N LEU A 194 -10.84 -14.51 -10.14
CA LEU A 194 -11.52 -15.77 -10.44
C LEU A 194 -12.87 -15.55 -11.13
N GLU A 195 -13.66 -14.60 -10.63
CA GLU A 195 -14.95 -14.24 -11.23
C GLU A 195 -14.79 -13.68 -12.65
N GLY A 196 -13.75 -12.86 -12.88
CA GLY A 196 -13.43 -12.34 -14.21
C GLY A 196 -13.03 -13.44 -15.22
N GLN A 197 -12.50 -14.56 -14.74
CA GLN A 197 -12.20 -15.74 -15.56
C GLN A 197 -13.43 -16.66 -15.77
N GLY A 198 -14.52 -16.47 -15.02
CA GLY A 198 -15.63 -17.42 -14.96
C GLY A 198 -15.33 -18.68 -14.13
N SER A 199 -14.28 -18.64 -13.30
CA SER A 199 -13.89 -19.71 -12.38
C SER A 199 -14.67 -19.62 -11.06
N SER A 200 -14.81 -20.74 -10.33
CA SER A 200 -15.44 -20.73 -9.01
C SER A 200 -14.61 -19.93 -8.01
N SER A 201 -15.29 -19.04 -7.27
CA SER A 201 -14.71 -18.22 -6.22
C SER A 201 -15.26 -18.56 -4.83
N GLU A 202 -16.07 -19.62 -4.69
CA GLU A 202 -16.83 -19.93 -3.46
C GLU A 202 -15.94 -20.04 -2.22
N GLN A 203 -14.85 -20.82 -2.31
CA GLN A 203 -13.92 -20.98 -1.20
C GLN A 203 -13.25 -19.64 -0.84
N VAL A 204 -12.80 -18.88 -1.84
CA VAL A 204 -12.15 -17.57 -1.62
C VAL A 204 -13.14 -16.57 -1.03
N ALA A 205 -14.42 -16.63 -1.42
CA ALA A 205 -15.48 -15.81 -0.86
C ALA A 205 -15.76 -16.15 0.61
N ALA A 206 -15.75 -17.43 0.98
CA ALA A 206 -15.87 -17.87 2.37
C ALA A 206 -14.66 -17.41 3.21
N ASP A 207 -13.45 -17.56 2.68
CA ASP A 207 -12.21 -17.11 3.34
C ASP A 207 -12.21 -15.58 3.52
N LEU A 208 -12.66 -14.84 2.51
CA LEU A 208 -12.83 -13.39 2.59
C LEU A 208 -13.84 -13.00 3.66
N ALA A 209 -15.01 -13.64 3.69
CA ALA A 209 -16.04 -13.35 4.68
C ALA A 209 -15.54 -13.60 6.11
N ALA A 210 -14.79 -14.70 6.32
CA ALA A 210 -14.18 -15.00 7.62
C ALA A 210 -13.10 -13.99 8.01
N SER A 211 -12.24 -13.60 7.05
CA SER A 211 -11.12 -12.68 7.30
C SER A 211 -11.58 -11.23 7.50
N TRP A 212 -12.68 -10.84 6.85
CA TRP A 212 -13.24 -9.48 6.90
C TRP A 212 -14.34 -9.30 7.96
N ALA A 213 -14.57 -10.31 8.81
CA ALA A 213 -15.70 -10.35 9.75
C ALA A 213 -15.69 -9.22 10.81
N ARG A 214 -14.51 -8.65 11.11
CA ARG A 214 -14.36 -7.52 12.04
C ARG A 214 -14.16 -6.18 11.35
N ALA A 215 -14.10 -6.15 10.02
CA ALA A 215 -13.81 -4.94 9.30
C ALA A 215 -14.94 -3.91 9.47
N ASP A 216 -14.57 -2.66 9.67
CA ASP A 216 -15.47 -1.51 9.66
C ASP A 216 -15.40 -0.73 8.32
N THR A 217 -14.55 -1.21 7.41
CA THR A 217 -14.25 -0.57 6.14
C THR A 217 -14.82 -1.39 4.98
N TRP A 218 -15.62 -0.74 4.15
CA TRP A 218 -16.09 -1.33 2.90
C TRP A 218 -15.09 -1.08 1.77
N ILE A 219 -14.63 -2.16 1.14
CA ILE A 219 -13.64 -2.11 0.06
C ILE A 219 -14.24 -2.66 -1.25
N ARG A 220 -13.94 -2.00 -2.38
CA ARG A 220 -14.31 -2.44 -3.73
C ARG A 220 -13.12 -2.93 -4.55
N ALA A 221 -11.92 -2.66 -4.08
CA ALA A 221 -10.66 -3.11 -4.64
C ALA A 221 -9.68 -3.36 -3.47
N SER A 222 -8.55 -3.98 -3.76
CA SER A 222 -7.46 -4.23 -2.79
C SER A 222 -6.71 -2.96 -2.35
N ARG A 223 -7.08 -1.79 -2.90
CA ARG A 223 -6.53 -0.45 -2.60
C ARG A 223 -7.62 0.63 -2.77
N PHE A 224 -7.38 1.84 -2.26
CA PHE A 224 -8.24 3.03 -2.45
C PHE A 224 -7.75 3.99 -3.55
#